data_AF-A0A442G4V2-F1
#
_entry.id   AF-A0A442G4V2-F1
#
_cell.length_a   1.000
_cell.length_b   1.000
_cell.length_c   1.000
_cell.angle_alpha   90.00
_cell.angle_beta   90.00
_cell.angle_gamma   90.00
#
_symmetry.space_group_name_H-M   'P 1'
#
loop_
_entity.id
_entity.type
_entity.pdbx_description
1 polymer ?
#
loop_
_entity_poly.entity_id
_entity_poly.type
_entity_poly.pdbx_seq_one_letter_code
_entity_poly.pdbx_strand_id
1 'polypeptide(L)' 'MTSTASSRLTFIVFTAGCIALALLFANAPDGGFPSKYAKAPAAQAVQPTRIAIDNEAHAIRFYIDGKQVALLDASGFKQ' A
#
# COMPACT_ATOMS: atom_id res chain seq x y z
N MET A 1 -60.72 3.24 19.66
CA MET A 1 -59.76 4.37 19.54
C MET A 1 -59.03 4.22 18.22
N THR A 2 -59.42 4.98 17.19
CA THR A 2 -58.72 5.03 15.91
C THR A 2 -57.78 6.23 15.93
N SER A 3 -56.48 5.98 16.12
CA SER A 3 -55.46 7.01 16.03
C SER A 3 -55.33 7.44 14.56
N THR A 4 -55.80 8.65 14.24
CA THR A 4 -55.46 9.29 12.97
C THR A 4 -53.98 9.65 13.02
N ALA A 5 -53.12 8.70 12.65
CA ALA A 5 -51.74 9.02 12.33
C ALA A 5 -51.77 9.99 11.13
N SER A 6 -51.54 11.27 11.42
CA SER A 6 -51.52 12.32 10.42
C SER A 6 -50.49 11.96 9.35
N SER A 7 -50.93 11.74 8.11
CA SER A 7 -50.06 11.41 6.97
C SER A 7 -48.85 12.35 6.87
N ARG A 8 -49.05 13.64 7.20
CA ARG A 8 -47.98 14.65 7.26
C ARG A 8 -46.88 14.32 8.27
N LEU A 9 -47.23 13.78 9.43
CA LEU A 9 -46.26 13.39 10.46
C LEU A 9 -45.34 12.28 9.93
N THR A 10 -45.89 11.28 9.25
CA THR A 10 -45.13 10.19 8.64
C THR A 10 -44.18 10.71 7.55
N PHE A 11 -44.65 11.62 6.69
CA PHE A 11 -43.79 12.25 5.68
C PHE A 11 -42.66 13.07 6.30
N ILE A 12 -42.92 13.83 7.37
CA ILE A 12 -41.90 14.64 8.06
C ILE A 12 -40.84 13.76 8.71
N VAL A 13 -41.24 12.68 9.40
CA VAL A 13 -40.29 11.77 10.06
C VAL A 13 -39.44 11.02 9.02
N PHE A 14 -40.05 10.61 7.91
CA PHE A 14 -39.34 9.95 6.82
C PHE A 14 -38.30 10.88 6.17
N THR A 15 -38.68 12.11 5.82
CA THR A 15 -37.75 13.07 5.21
C THR A 15 -36.64 13.49 6.18
N ALA A 16 -36.97 13.73 7.46
CA ALA A 16 -35.97 14.03 8.48
C ALA A 16 -34.97 12.87 8.67
N GLY A 17 -35.45 11.62 8.64
CA GLY A 17 -34.61 10.43 8.70
C GLY A 17 -33.65 10.31 7.52
N CYS A 18 -34.14 10.55 6.30
CA CYS A 18 -33.28 10.55 5.10
C CYS A 18 -32.21 11.64 5.14
N ILE A 19 -32.54 12.84 5.62
CA ILE A 19 -31.57 13.93 5.76
C ILE A 19 -30.51 13.56 6.81
N ALA A 20 -30.92 13.01 7.96
CA ALA A 20 -29.99 12.58 9.00
C ALA A 20 -29.02 11.50 8.49
N LEU A 21 -29.51 10.54 7.70
CA LEU A 21 -28.68 9.51 7.09
C LEU A 21 -27.70 10.08 6.05
N ALA A 22 -28.16 11.01 5.20
CA ALA A 22 -27.31 11.68 4.23
C ALA A 22 -26.20 12.49 4.91
N LEU A 23 -26.50 13.19 6.01
CA LEU A 23 -25.51 13.93 6.80
C LEU A 23 -24.53 12.99 7.49
N LEU A 24 -24.99 11.84 7.98
CA LEU A 24 -24.12 10.83 8.56
C LEU A 24 -23.13 10.29 7.52
N PHE A 25 -23.56 10.02 6.29
CA PHE A 25 -22.65 9.57 5.22
C PHE A 25 -21.73 10.68 4.71
N ALA A 26 -22.21 11.92 4.61
CA ALA A 26 -21.40 13.06 4.15
C ALA A 26 -20.32 13.47 5.16
N ASN A 27 -20.58 13.27 6.46
CA ASN A 27 -19.66 13.63 7.54
C ASN A 27 -19.11 12.40 8.26
N ALA A 28 -19.38 11.19 7.76
CA ALA A 28 -18.76 10.00 8.29
C ALA A 28 -17.25 10.19 8.14
N PRO A 29 -16.46 10.11 9.22
CA PRO A 29 -15.02 10.08 9.09
C PRO A 29 -14.69 8.94 8.14
N ASP A 30 -13.82 9.18 7.16
CA ASP A 30 -13.34 8.16 6.24
C ASP A 30 -12.92 6.96 7.07
N GLY A 31 -13.77 5.94 7.10
CA GLY A 31 -13.56 4.68 7.80
C GLY A 31 -12.51 3.85 7.08
N GLY A 32 -11.43 4.50 6.63
CA GLY A 32 -10.23 3.86 6.20
C GLY A 32 -9.73 3.04 7.37
N PHE A 33 -10.05 1.74 7.33
CA PHE A 33 -9.21 0.77 8.01
C PHE A 33 -7.77 1.15 7.64
N PRO A 34 -6.87 1.40 8.61
CA PRO A 34 -5.47 1.46 8.27
C PRO A 34 -5.17 0.09 7.68
N SER A 35 -5.06 0.04 6.35
CA SER A 35 -4.55 -1.14 5.68
C SER A 35 -3.26 -1.42 6.41
N LYS A 36 -3.09 -2.64 6.93
CA LYS A 36 -1.88 -3.01 7.68
C LYS A 36 -0.58 -2.86 6.87
N TYR A 37 -0.71 -2.42 5.62
CA TYR A 37 0.29 -1.83 4.78
C TYR A 37 0.31 -0.31 4.93
N ALA A 38 0.42 0.19 6.17
CA ALA A 38 1.05 1.48 6.37
C ALA A 38 2.40 1.35 5.66
N LYS A 39 2.58 2.15 4.60
CA LYS A 39 3.76 2.19 3.75
C LYS A 39 4.98 2.08 4.67
N ALA A 40 5.56 0.88 4.75
CA ALA A 40 6.78 0.68 5.51
C ALA A 40 7.75 1.76 5.02
N PRO A 41 8.54 2.41 5.91
CA PRO A 41 9.59 3.31 5.46
C PRO A 41 10.33 2.57 4.37
N ALA A 42 10.38 3.16 3.17
CA ALA A 42 10.79 2.48 1.94
C ALA A 42 11.96 1.58 2.30
N ALA A 43 11.72 0.26 2.28
CA ALA A 43 12.74 -0.70 2.67
C ALA A 43 13.97 -0.27 1.91
N GLN A 44 15.03 0.14 2.64
CA GLN A 44 16.29 0.50 2.02
C GLN A 44 16.52 -0.60 1.01
N ALA A 45 16.62 -0.23 -0.27
CA ALA A 45 16.79 -1.19 -1.34
C ALA A 45 18.18 -1.78 -1.16
N VAL A 46 18.31 -2.68 -0.18
CA VAL A 46 19.47 -3.52 0.06
C VAL A 46 19.54 -4.30 -1.23
N GLN A 47 20.47 -3.89 -2.08
CA GLN A 47 20.64 -4.55 -3.37
C GLN A 47 20.96 -6.01 -3.05
N PRO A 48 20.16 -6.96 -3.56
CA PRO A 48 20.35 -8.36 -3.21
C PRO A 48 21.74 -8.79 -3.62
N THR A 49 22.32 -9.71 -2.85
CA THR A 49 23.54 -10.42 -3.24
C THR A 49 23.35 -10.99 -4.64
N ARG A 50 24.16 -10.55 -5.59
CA ARG A 50 24.01 -10.90 -7.01
C ARG A 50 25.35 -11.21 -7.65
N ILE A 51 25.29 -12.03 -8.70
CA ILE A 51 26.41 -12.36 -9.55
C ILE A 51 26.11 -11.78 -10.93
N ALA A 52 27.00 -10.94 -11.46
CA ALA A 52 26.91 -10.45 -12.83
C ALA A 52 27.92 -11.17 -13.71
N ILE A 53 27.47 -11.64 -14.86
CA ILE A 53 28.32 -12.30 -15.87
C ILE A 53 28.55 -11.28 -16.98
N ASP A 54 29.80 -10.92 -17.18
CA ASP A 54 30.26 -10.03 -18.24
C ASP A 54 30.85 -10.89 -19.35
N ASN A 55 30.03 -11.15 -20.37
CA ASN A 55 30.43 -12.00 -21.50
C ASN A 55 31.50 -11.34 -22.39
N GLU A 56 31.56 -10.01 -22.42
CA GLU A 56 32.54 -9.28 -23.23
C GLU A 56 33.92 -9.27 -22.55
N ALA A 57 33.94 -9.03 -21.23
CA ALA A 57 35.19 -9.06 -20.45
C ALA A 57 35.60 -10.49 -20.03
N HIS A 58 34.82 -11.51 -20.38
CA HIS A 58 34.97 -12.90 -19.91
C HIS A 58 35.15 -12.98 -18.40
N ALA A 59 34.31 -12.26 -17.65
CA ALA A 59 34.47 -12.10 -16.21
C ALA A 59 33.16 -12.29 -15.44
N ILE A 60 33.27 -12.74 -14.21
CA ILE A 60 32.16 -12.93 -13.28
C ILE A 60 32.39 -12.02 -12.07
N ARG A 61 31.42 -11.15 -11.76
CA ARG A 61 31.49 -10.15 -10.68
C ARG A 61 30.52 -10.51 -9.57
N PHE A 62 31.00 -10.52 -8.34
CA PHE A 62 30.19 -10.83 -7.15
C PHE A 62 29.87 -9.54 -6.40
N TYR A 63 28.59 -9.32 -6.11
CA TYR A 63 28.10 -8.16 -5.39
C TYR A 63 27.38 -8.58 -4.11
N ILE A 64 27.69 -7.91 -3.00
CA ILE A 64 26.95 -7.99 -1.73
C ILE A 64 26.52 -6.56 -1.39
N ASP A 65 25.24 -6.35 -1.11
CA ASP A 65 24.67 -5.03 -0.81
C ASP A 65 24.98 -3.96 -1.87
N GLY A 66 25.14 -4.38 -3.13
CA GLY A 66 25.49 -3.52 -4.25
C GLY A 66 26.99 -3.19 -4.38
N LYS A 67 27.84 -3.62 -3.45
CA LYS A 67 29.29 -3.48 -3.52
C LYS A 67 29.92 -4.72 -4.18
N GLN A 68 30.80 -4.50 -5.16
CA GLN A 68 31.60 -5.60 -5.71
C GLN A 68 32.60 -6.08 -4.67
N VAL A 69 32.54 -7.37 -4.33
CA VAL A 69 33.41 -8.00 -3.31
C VAL A 69 34.41 -8.98 -3.90
N ALA A 70 34.19 -9.44 -5.13
CA ALA A 70 35.13 -10.30 -5.84
C ALA A 70 34.91 -10.18 -7.36
N LEU A 71 35.98 -10.43 -8.10
CA LEU A 71 35.99 -10.56 -9.55
C LEU A 71 36.68 -11.86 -9.91
N LEU A 72 36.09 -12.65 -10.79
CA LEU A 72 36.71 -13.83 -11.39
C LEU A 72 36.90 -13.54 -12.88
N ASP A 73 38.15 -13.51 -13.31
CA ASP A 73 38.51 -13.36 -14.73
C ASP A 73 39.37 -14.56 -15.18
N ALA A 74 39.87 -14.53 -16.42
CA ALA A 74 40.70 -15.60 -16.97
C ALA A 74 41.99 -15.87 -16.17
N SER A 75 42.45 -14.91 -15.36
CA SER A 75 43.61 -15.04 -14.47
C SER A 75 43.25 -15.53 -13.06
N GLY A 76 41.96 -15.76 -12.78
CA GLY A 76 41.46 -16.28 -11.50
C GLY A 76 40.74 -15.23 -10.66
N PHE A 77 40.60 -15.52 -9.36
CA PHE A 77 39.94 -14.61 -8.42
C PHE A 77 40.83 -13.39 -8.09
N LYS A 78 40.24 -12.21 -8.22
CA LYS A 78 40.78 -10.91 -7.81
C LYS A 78 39.96 -10.42 -6.61
N GLN A 79 40.68 -9.99 -5.57
CA GLN A 79 40.14 -9.44 -4.33
C GLN A 79 39.93 -7.93 -4.45
#